data_AF-A0A932XWH4-F1
#
_entry.id   AF-A0A932XWH4-F1
#
_cell.length_a   1.000
_cell.length_b   1.000
_cell.length_c   1.000
_cell.angle_alpha   90.00
_cell.angle_beta   90.00
_cell.angle_gamma   90.00
#
_symmetry.space_group_name_H-M   'P 1'
#
loop_
_entity.id
_entity.type
_entity.pdbx_description
1 polymer ?
#
loop_
_entity_poly.entity_id
_entity_poly.type
_entity_poly.pdbx_seq_one_letter_code
_entity_poly.pdbx_strand_id
1 'polypeptide(L)'
;MRYVRATILGVAVLLLSSLAVTVLPPVHWVGFALVPPDGSVSEVVRRREDLVISQYFIRGNSADLKSFSPTEQAHLADVRALLGWVLAAGLVSAVAAVFLAPRRSDLEPALIGLLGLGLGTLMVFPVAFERFHQLFFAAGAPWYLPADQFLLTQLYPFQFFAAMWLVIVLMAALLLLTVRRFLTSEQ
;
A
#
# COMPACT_ATOMS: atom_id res chain seq x y z
N MET A 1 -12.55 -26.54 -1.28
CA MET A 1 -13.13 -25.41 -0.51
C MET A 1 -12.19 -24.84 0.55
N ARG A 2 -11.35 -25.63 1.25
CA ARG A 2 -10.39 -25.16 2.27
C ARG A 2 -9.41 -24.10 1.73
N TYR A 3 -8.73 -24.40 0.62
CA TYR A 3 -7.77 -23.48 -0.02
C TYR A 3 -8.38 -22.15 -0.46
N VAL A 4 -9.59 -22.16 -1.04
CA VAL A 4 -10.28 -20.94 -1.51
C VAL A 4 -10.54 -19.97 -0.35
N ARG A 5 -10.97 -20.47 0.81
CA ARG A 5 -11.30 -19.65 1.98
C ARG A 5 -10.05 -19.05 2.64
N ALA A 6 -8.99 -19.85 2.76
CA ALA A 6 -7.69 -19.41 3.27
C ALA A 6 -7.10 -18.28 2.39
N THR A 7 -7.21 -18.42 1.06
CA THR A 7 -6.80 -17.38 0.10
C THR A 7 -7.62 -16.10 0.27
N ILE A 8 -8.96 -16.19 0.39
CA ILE A 8 -9.82 -15.01 0.58
C ILE A 8 -9.43 -14.22 1.84
N LEU A 9 -9.21 -14.90 2.96
CA LEU A 9 -8.79 -14.25 4.20
C LEU A 9 -7.39 -13.65 4.10
N GLY A 10 -6.44 -14.35 3.46
CA GLY A 10 -5.09 -13.81 3.21
C GLY A 10 -5.12 -12.52 2.39
N VAL A 11 -5.92 -12.50 1.31
CA VAL A 11 -6.13 -11.30 0.48
C VAL A 11 -6.77 -10.17 1.28
N ALA A 12 -7.80 -10.45 2.07
CA ALA A 12 -8.45 -9.44 2.90
C ALA A 12 -7.49 -8.79 3.91
N VAL A 13 -6.65 -9.60 4.57
CA VAL A 13 -5.66 -9.09 5.52
C VAL A 13 -4.55 -8.29 4.83
N LEU A 14 -4.10 -8.73 3.64
CA LEU A 14 -3.16 -7.96 2.84
C LEU A 14 -3.72 -6.57 2.50
N LEU A 15 -4.97 -6.52 2.03
CA LEU A 15 -5.63 -5.26 1.66
C LEU A 15 -5.81 -4.32 2.86
N LEU A 16 -6.20 -4.86 4.03
CA LEU A 16 -6.31 -4.07 5.26
C LEU A 16 -4.95 -3.56 5.75
N SER A 17 -3.88 -4.34 5.56
CA SER A 17 -2.51 -3.92 5.92
C SER A 17 -1.99 -2.84 4.98
N SER A 18 -2.20 -3.01 3.66
CA SER A 18 -1.89 -1.99 2.65
C SER A 18 -2.58 -0.67 2.98
N LEU A 19 -3.85 -0.73 3.39
CA LEU A 19 -4.59 0.42 3.84
C LEU A 19 -3.95 1.05 5.08
N ALA A 20 -3.69 0.25 6.12
CA ALA A 20 -3.10 0.74 7.35
C ALA A 20 -1.77 1.46 7.10
N VAL A 21 -0.91 0.93 6.23
CA VAL A 21 0.39 1.54 5.91
C VAL A 21 0.26 2.82 5.08
N THR A 22 -0.66 2.84 4.11
CA THR A 22 -0.81 3.97 3.17
C THR A 22 -1.64 5.12 3.74
N VAL A 23 -2.55 4.83 4.68
CA VAL A 23 -3.48 5.84 5.23
C VAL A 23 -3.18 6.16 6.70
N LEU A 24 -2.53 5.28 7.48
CA LEU A 24 -2.15 5.65 8.85
C LEU A 24 -0.84 6.45 8.83
N PRO A 25 -0.86 7.73 9.24
CA PRO A 25 0.32 8.58 9.21
C PRO A 25 1.56 7.97 9.89
N PRO A 26 1.48 7.28 11.05
CA PRO A 26 2.68 6.84 11.76
C PRO A 26 3.58 5.89 10.95
N VAL A 27 3.01 4.94 10.19
CA VAL A 27 3.81 3.95 9.45
C VAL A 27 4.44 4.60 8.22
N HIS A 28 3.67 5.44 7.54
CA HIS A 28 4.14 6.27 6.44
C HIS A 28 5.35 7.14 6.84
N TRP A 29 5.26 7.78 8.02
CA TRP A 29 6.33 8.61 8.58
C TRP A 29 7.60 7.81 8.90
N VAL A 30 7.48 6.56 9.39
CA VAL A 30 8.64 5.68 9.60
C VAL A 30 9.34 5.41 8.27
N GLY A 31 8.60 5.17 7.19
CA GLY A 31 9.17 5.06 5.85
C GLY A 31 9.94 6.30 5.41
N PHE A 32 9.37 7.49 5.65
CA PHE A 32 10.02 8.76 5.37
C PHE A 32 11.31 8.96 6.17
N ALA A 33 11.33 8.56 7.44
CA ALA A 33 12.51 8.68 8.29
C ALA A 33 13.63 7.72 7.87
N LEU A 34 13.29 6.52 7.38
CA LEU A 34 14.25 5.47 7.06
C LEU A 34 14.79 5.54 5.63
N VAL A 35 14.00 6.08 4.70
CA VAL A 35 14.38 6.17 3.28
C VAL A 35 14.68 7.63 2.93
N PRO A 36 15.93 7.99 2.58
CA PRO A 36 16.27 9.35 2.18
C PRO A 36 15.59 9.73 0.86
N PRO A 37 15.33 11.02 0.60
CA PRO A 37 14.79 11.46 -0.69
C PRO A 37 15.81 11.29 -1.82
N ASP A 38 15.31 11.09 -3.05
CA ASP A 38 16.15 11.18 -4.24
C ASP A 38 16.28 12.65 -4.61
N GLY A 39 17.43 13.29 -4.35
CA GLY A 39 17.70 14.67 -4.77
C GLY A 39 17.90 15.67 -3.64
N SER A 40 17.78 16.96 -3.95
CA SER A 40 18.17 18.07 -3.06
C SER A 40 17.06 18.56 -2.13
N VAL A 41 15.98 17.80 -1.96
CA VAL A 41 14.85 18.19 -1.11
C VAL A 41 15.25 18.15 0.35
N SER A 42 15.21 19.30 1.03
CA SER A 42 15.44 19.35 2.48
C SER A 42 14.37 18.58 3.24
N GLU A 43 14.72 18.03 4.42
CA GLU A 43 13.78 17.31 5.27
C GLU A 43 12.55 18.16 5.63
N VAL A 44 12.75 19.46 5.87
CA VAL A 44 11.65 20.40 6.18
C VAL A 44 10.66 20.50 5.02
N VAL A 45 11.14 20.66 3.79
CA VAL A 45 10.28 20.67 2.60
C VAL A 45 9.60 19.32 2.45
N ARG A 46 10.35 18.23 2.60
CA ARG A 46 9.81 16.88 2.47
C ARG A 46 8.64 16.61 3.42
N ARG A 47 8.79 16.95 4.70
CA ARG A 47 7.72 16.82 5.71
C ARG A 47 6.52 17.71 5.40
N ARG A 48 6.75 18.95 4.96
CA ARG A 48 5.69 19.89 4.62
C ARG A 48 4.85 19.38 3.46
N GLU A 49 5.49 18.93 2.39
CA GLU A 49 4.80 18.48 1.18
C GLU A 49 4.13 17.12 1.40
N ASP A 50 4.70 16.24 2.24
CA ASP A 50 4.04 15.02 2.68
C ASP A 50 2.72 15.27 3.43
N LEU A 51 2.71 16.28 4.32
CA LEU A 51 1.48 16.70 5.01
C LEU A 51 0.43 17.25 4.03
N VAL A 52 0.85 17.98 3.01
CA VAL A 52 -0.03 18.48 1.95
C VAL A 52 -0.66 17.31 1.18
N ILE A 53 0.15 16.34 0.75
CA ILE A 53 -0.32 15.14 0.07
C ILE A 53 -1.28 14.34 0.96
N SER A 54 -0.93 14.14 2.23
CA SER A 54 -1.78 13.45 3.20
C SER A 54 -3.14 14.14 3.36
N GLN A 55 -3.16 15.46 3.48
CA GLN A 55 -4.40 16.25 3.55
C GLN A 55 -5.22 16.13 2.26
N TYR A 56 -4.56 16.13 1.10
CA TYR A 56 -5.21 15.88 -0.16
C TYR A 56 -5.93 14.53 -0.11
N PHE A 57 -5.24 13.41 0.14
CA PHE A 57 -5.85 12.07 0.18
C PHE A 57 -7.03 11.97 1.16
N ILE A 58 -6.94 12.62 2.33
CA ILE A 58 -8.02 12.64 3.33
C ILE A 58 -9.21 13.48 2.86
N ARG A 59 -8.99 14.70 2.36
CA ARG A 59 -10.06 15.71 2.17
C ARG A 59 -10.61 15.81 0.76
N GLY A 60 -9.84 15.48 -0.28
CA GLY A 60 -10.28 15.69 -1.66
C GLY A 60 -9.91 17.02 -2.28
N ASN A 61 -9.29 17.92 -1.52
CA ASN A 61 -9.09 19.29 -1.98
C ASN A 61 -7.82 19.43 -2.82
N SER A 62 -7.97 19.46 -4.15
CA SER A 62 -6.84 19.69 -5.08
C SER A 62 -6.17 21.06 -4.89
N ALA A 63 -6.84 22.04 -4.28
CA ALA A 63 -6.26 23.34 -3.99
C ALA A 63 -5.11 23.27 -2.96
N ASP A 64 -4.96 22.15 -2.26
CA ASP A 64 -3.84 21.91 -1.35
C ASP A 64 -2.54 21.61 -2.15
N LEU A 65 -2.64 21.07 -3.37
CA LEU A 65 -1.50 20.60 -4.19
C LEU A 65 -0.81 21.69 -5.03
N LYS A 66 -0.90 22.97 -4.64
CA LYS A 66 -0.38 24.10 -5.43
C LYS A 66 1.13 24.09 -5.67
N SER A 67 1.90 23.39 -4.82
CA SER A 67 3.35 23.19 -4.95
C SER A 67 3.73 22.17 -6.02
N PHE A 68 2.79 21.34 -6.47
CA PHE A 68 3.01 20.29 -7.45
C PHE A 68 2.66 20.78 -8.86
N SER A 69 3.38 20.29 -9.86
CA SER A 69 3.07 20.53 -11.27
C SER A 69 1.70 19.95 -11.66
N PRO A 70 1.07 20.43 -12.73
CA PRO A 70 -0.20 19.86 -13.21
C PRO A 70 -0.12 18.35 -13.47
N THR A 71 1.02 17.87 -13.95
CA THR A 71 1.28 16.44 -14.19
C THR A 71 1.29 15.63 -12.89
N GLU A 72 1.95 16.12 -11.85
CA GLU A 72 1.96 15.47 -10.53
C GLU A 72 0.58 15.51 -9.87
N GLN A 73 -0.16 16.60 -10.03
CA GLN A 73 -1.53 16.72 -9.53
C GLN A 73 -2.46 15.68 -10.19
N ALA A 74 -2.35 15.51 -11.51
CA ALA A 74 -3.09 14.48 -12.24
C ALA A 74 -2.72 13.07 -11.74
N HIS A 75 -1.43 12.79 -11.58
CA HIS A 75 -0.95 11.52 -11.04
C HIS A 75 -1.51 11.24 -9.64
N LEU A 76 -1.45 12.23 -8.72
CA LEU A 76 -1.99 12.09 -7.37
C LEU A 76 -3.51 11.86 -7.37
N ALA A 77 -4.24 12.46 -8.31
CA ALA A 77 -5.67 12.21 -8.49
C ALA A 77 -5.97 10.78 -8.93
N ASP A 78 -5.20 10.26 -9.88
CA ASP A 78 -5.30 8.87 -10.32
C ASP A 78 -4.99 7.90 -9.17
N VAL A 79 -3.91 8.14 -8.43
CA VAL A 79 -3.54 7.34 -7.24
C VAL A 79 -4.66 7.39 -6.20
N ARG A 80 -5.27 8.55 -5.95
CA ARG A 80 -6.39 8.69 -5.00
C ARG A 80 -7.61 7.90 -5.43
N ALA A 81 -7.98 7.97 -6.71
CA ALA A 81 -9.09 7.18 -7.24
C ALA A 81 -8.80 5.67 -7.09
N LEU A 82 -7.59 5.23 -7.45
CA LEU A 82 -7.15 3.85 -7.31
C LEU A 82 -7.19 3.36 -5.86
N LEU A 83 -6.68 4.17 -4.92
CA LEU A 83 -6.77 3.85 -3.48
C LEU A 83 -8.22 3.72 -3.01
N GLY A 84 -9.14 4.55 -3.52
CA GLY A 84 -10.58 4.42 -3.25
C GLY A 84 -11.17 3.09 -3.71
N TRP A 85 -10.78 2.60 -4.91
CA TRP A 85 -11.21 1.29 -5.40
C TRP A 85 -10.61 0.14 -4.60
N VAL A 86 -9.31 0.22 -4.28
CA VAL A 86 -8.61 -0.77 -3.45
C VAL A 86 -9.25 -0.84 -2.06
N LEU A 87 -9.63 0.31 -1.49
CA LEU A 87 -10.34 0.43 -0.23
C LEU A 87 -11.68 -0.31 -0.24
N ALA A 88 -12.50 -0.03 -1.26
CA ALA A 88 -13.79 -0.68 -1.41
C ALA A 88 -13.64 -2.20 -1.57
N ALA A 89 -12.70 -2.64 -2.42
CA ALA A 89 -12.42 -4.06 -2.64
C ALA A 89 -11.89 -4.75 -1.36
N GLY A 90 -11.02 -4.08 -0.60
CA GLY A 90 -10.50 -4.55 0.68
C GLY A 90 -11.59 -4.73 1.72
N LEU A 91 -12.48 -3.76 1.85
CA LEU A 91 -13.62 -3.84 2.76
C LEU A 91 -14.56 -4.99 2.38
N VAL A 92 -14.93 -5.11 1.10
CA VAL A 92 -15.78 -6.21 0.61
C VAL A 92 -15.11 -7.56 0.88
N SER A 93 -13.80 -7.68 0.65
CA SER A 93 -13.05 -8.90 0.90
C SER A 93 -12.98 -9.25 2.39
N ALA A 94 -12.79 -8.26 3.26
CA ALA A 94 -12.77 -8.45 4.71
C ALA A 94 -14.13 -8.89 5.24
N VAL A 95 -15.21 -8.25 4.79
CA VAL A 95 -16.58 -8.65 5.12
C VAL A 95 -16.85 -10.07 4.64
N ALA A 96 -16.53 -10.39 3.38
CA ALA A 96 -16.66 -11.75 2.85
C ALA A 96 -15.85 -12.77 3.66
N ALA A 97 -14.63 -12.42 4.07
CA ALA A 97 -13.79 -13.29 4.88
C ALA A 97 -14.41 -13.60 6.25
N VAL A 98 -15.05 -12.63 6.92
CA VAL A 98 -15.76 -12.85 8.19
C VAL A 98 -16.92 -13.85 8.03
N PHE A 99 -17.71 -13.71 6.96
CA PHE A 99 -18.86 -14.59 6.72
C PHE A 99 -18.49 -15.97 6.16
N LEU A 100 -17.37 -16.06 5.44
CA LEU A 100 -16.91 -17.30 4.79
C LEU A 100 -15.87 -18.06 5.62
N ALA A 101 -15.33 -17.48 6.69
CA ALA A 101 -14.39 -18.13 7.59
C ALA A 101 -15.08 -19.25 8.39
N PRO A 102 -14.75 -20.53 8.16
CA PRO A 102 -15.25 -21.62 8.98
C PRO A 102 -14.46 -21.67 10.30
N ARG A 103 -15.06 -22.28 11.34
CA ARG A 103 -14.35 -22.60 12.59
C ARG A 103 -13.10 -23.45 12.29
N ARG A 104 -11.94 -22.93 12.76
CA ARG A 104 -10.57 -23.50 12.87
C ARG A 104 -10.21 -24.66 11.92
N SER A 105 -9.29 -24.45 10.96
CA SER A 105 -8.20 -25.43 10.68
C SER A 105 -7.10 -24.98 9.70
N ASP A 106 -7.26 -23.98 8.81
CA ASP A 106 -6.31 -23.86 7.67
C ASP A 106 -5.70 -22.45 7.44
N LEU A 107 -5.18 -21.78 8.48
CA LEU A 107 -4.53 -20.45 8.34
C LEU A 107 -3.04 -20.51 7.99
N GLU A 108 -2.37 -21.63 8.23
CA GLU A 108 -0.93 -21.79 8.00
C GLU A 108 -0.54 -21.76 6.51
N PRO A 109 -1.26 -22.44 5.59
CA PRO A 109 -0.98 -22.29 4.16
C PRO A 109 -1.19 -20.86 3.65
N ALA A 110 -2.15 -20.11 4.20
CA ALA A 110 -2.36 -18.70 3.84
C ALA A 110 -1.19 -17.83 4.30
N LEU A 111 -0.69 -18.05 5.52
CA LEU A 111 0.49 -17.33 6.03
C LEU A 111 1.73 -17.63 5.19
N ILE A 112 2.00 -18.90 4.89
CA ILE A 112 3.14 -19.33 4.07
C ILE A 112 3.00 -18.76 2.65
N GLY A 113 1.82 -18.88 2.06
CA GLY A 113 1.53 -18.35 0.72
C GLY A 113 1.70 -16.83 0.65
N LEU A 114 1.25 -16.09 1.66
CA LEU A 114 1.33 -14.64 1.70
C LEU A 114 2.76 -14.14 1.97
N LEU A 115 3.50 -14.80 2.85
CA LEU A 115 4.92 -14.52 3.05
C LEU A 115 5.72 -14.85 1.79
N GLY A 116 5.48 -16.01 1.18
CA GLY A 116 6.14 -16.42 -0.05
C GLY A 116 5.85 -15.46 -1.21
N LEU A 117 4.59 -15.05 -1.38
CA LEU A 117 4.18 -14.06 -2.38
C LEU A 117 4.77 -12.68 -2.09
N GLY A 118 4.71 -12.21 -0.85
CA GLY A 118 5.22 -10.91 -0.43
C GLY A 118 6.74 -10.79 -0.59
N LEU A 119 7.48 -11.80 -0.15
CA LEU A 119 8.94 -11.85 -0.29
C LEU A 119 9.36 -12.09 -1.75
N GLY A 120 8.62 -12.94 -2.47
CA GLY A 120 8.87 -13.17 -3.90
C GLY A 120 8.65 -11.90 -4.73
N THR A 121 7.60 -11.13 -4.42
CA THR A 121 7.34 -9.85 -5.08
C THR A 121 8.38 -8.77 -4.74
N LEU A 122 9.04 -8.83 -3.58
CA LEU A 122 10.20 -7.96 -3.30
C LEU A 122 11.37 -8.21 -4.25
N MET A 123 11.65 -9.48 -4.58
CA MET A 123 12.74 -9.84 -5.49
C MET A 123 12.51 -9.36 -6.93
N VAL A 124 11.24 -9.24 -7.32
CA VAL A 124 10.83 -8.73 -8.65
C VAL A 124 10.16 -7.37 -8.57
N PHE A 125 10.35 -6.63 -7.47
CA PHE A 125 9.59 -5.41 -7.19
C PHE A 125 9.70 -4.36 -8.30
N PRO A 126 10.87 -4.12 -8.94
CA PRO A 126 10.94 -3.17 -10.07
C PRO A 126 10.00 -3.53 -11.21
N VAL A 127 10.01 -4.80 -11.63
CA VAL A 127 9.14 -5.29 -12.70
C VAL A 127 7.68 -5.27 -12.25
N ALA A 128 7.40 -5.72 -11.03
CA ALA A 128 6.04 -5.71 -10.48
C ALA A 128 5.47 -4.29 -10.38
N PHE A 129 6.27 -3.33 -9.93
CA PHE A 129 5.90 -1.92 -9.82
C PHE A 129 5.59 -1.33 -11.19
N GLU A 130 6.46 -1.54 -12.18
CA GLU A 130 6.24 -1.06 -13.55
C GLU A 130 4.98 -1.68 -14.17
N ARG A 131 4.82 -3.01 -14.06
CA ARG A 131 3.64 -3.72 -14.59
C ARG A 131 2.35 -3.28 -13.90
N PHE A 132 2.39 -3.06 -12.60
CA PHE A 132 1.26 -2.50 -11.86
C PHE A 132 0.84 -1.16 -12.46
N HIS A 133 1.78 -0.24 -12.65
CA HIS A 133 1.45 1.08 -13.22
C HIS A 133 0.92 0.97 -14.66
N GLN A 134 1.48 0.10 -15.49
CA GLN A 134 0.99 -0.15 -16.85
C GLN A 134 -0.45 -0.72 -16.89
N LEU A 135 -0.86 -1.48 -15.87
CA LEU A 135 -2.19 -2.10 -15.79
C LEU A 135 -3.24 -1.12 -15.26
N PHE A 136 -2.88 -0.31 -14.27
CA PHE A 136 -3.85 0.54 -13.55
C PHE A 136 -3.88 1.98 -14.04
N PHE A 137 -2.86 2.43 -14.77
CA PHE A 137 -2.82 3.77 -15.36
C PHE A 137 -2.94 3.64 -16.88
N ALA A 138 -3.73 4.53 -17.48
CA ALA A 138 -3.99 4.51 -18.92
C ALA A 138 -2.69 4.66 -19.74
N ALA A 139 -2.68 4.13 -20.95
CA ALA A 139 -1.56 4.34 -21.88
C ALA A 139 -1.37 5.84 -22.13
N GLY A 140 -0.18 6.35 -21.80
CA GLY A 140 0.14 7.79 -21.89
C GLY A 140 -0.16 8.61 -20.63
N ALA A 141 -0.76 8.01 -19.59
CA ALA A 141 -0.87 8.66 -18.29
C ALA A 141 0.53 8.84 -17.66
N PRO A 142 0.79 9.95 -16.96
CA PRO A 142 2.09 10.24 -16.35
C PRO A 142 2.30 9.42 -15.08
N TRP A 143 2.39 8.09 -15.21
CA TRP A 143 2.76 7.21 -14.10
C TRP A 143 4.28 7.19 -13.89
N TYR A 144 5.06 7.50 -14.94
CA TYR A 144 6.50 7.67 -14.86
C TYR A 144 6.86 9.16 -14.77
N LEU A 145 7.42 9.57 -13.64
CA LEU A 145 7.84 10.94 -13.35
C LEU A 145 9.35 10.96 -13.05
N PRO A 146 10.20 11.43 -13.98
CA PRO A 146 11.65 11.54 -13.75
C PRO A 146 11.98 12.31 -12.45
N ALA A 147 12.80 11.71 -11.59
CA ALA A 147 13.14 12.28 -10.28
C ALA A 147 13.91 13.60 -10.37
N ASP A 148 14.62 13.85 -11.47
CA ASP A 148 15.31 15.12 -11.74
C ASP A 148 14.35 16.26 -12.11
N GLN A 149 13.09 15.96 -12.43
CA GLN A 149 12.10 16.92 -12.93
C GLN A 149 10.92 17.14 -11.99
N PHE A 150 10.56 16.14 -11.19
CA PHE A 150 9.33 16.14 -10.40
C PHE A 150 9.61 15.99 -8.91
N LEU A 151 9.04 16.90 -8.12
CA LEU A 151 9.14 16.89 -6.66
C LEU A 151 8.59 15.58 -6.08
N LEU A 152 7.49 15.07 -6.62
CA LEU A 152 6.81 13.88 -6.14
C LEU A 152 7.74 12.67 -6.09
N THR A 153 8.54 12.41 -7.12
CA THR A 153 9.47 11.27 -7.12
C THR A 153 10.75 11.52 -6.32
N GLN A 154 11.09 12.78 -6.04
CA GLN A 154 12.12 13.10 -5.04
C GLN A 154 11.63 12.81 -3.62
N LEU A 155 10.34 13.07 -3.32
CA LEU A 155 9.72 12.82 -2.02
C LEU A 155 9.52 11.32 -1.74
N TYR A 156 9.07 10.58 -2.76
CA TYR A 156 8.75 9.15 -2.73
C TYR A 156 9.64 8.39 -3.71
N PRO A 157 10.92 8.19 -3.38
CA PRO A 157 11.83 7.45 -4.24
C PRO A 157 11.43 5.98 -4.33
N PHE A 158 11.95 5.26 -5.32
CA PHE A 158 11.56 3.86 -5.56
C PHE A 158 11.73 2.96 -4.31
N GLN A 159 12.80 3.18 -3.55
CA GLN A 159 13.13 2.44 -2.34
C GLN A 159 12.09 2.68 -1.23
N PHE A 160 11.41 3.83 -1.22
CA PHE A 160 10.34 4.11 -0.27
C PHE A 160 9.19 3.13 -0.49
N PHE A 161 8.77 2.92 -1.74
CA PHE A 161 7.70 1.98 -2.07
C PHE A 161 8.08 0.53 -1.75
N ALA A 162 9.33 0.14 -2.01
CA ALA A 162 9.82 -1.20 -1.64
C ALA A 162 9.81 -1.42 -0.11
N ALA A 163 10.23 -0.42 0.66
CA ALA A 163 10.19 -0.47 2.12
C ALA A 163 8.75 -0.54 2.64
N MET A 164 7.84 0.26 2.09
CA MET A 164 6.42 0.20 2.44
C MET A 164 5.79 -1.14 2.08
N TRP A 165 6.14 -1.72 0.93
CA TRP A 165 5.67 -3.05 0.55
C TRP A 165 6.11 -4.12 1.55
N LEU A 166 7.36 -4.09 2.02
CA LEU A 166 7.82 -4.99 3.07
C LEU A 166 7.01 -4.82 4.37
N VAL A 167 6.77 -3.58 4.79
CA VAL A 167 5.97 -3.31 6.01
C VAL A 167 4.55 -3.85 5.86
N ILE A 168 3.93 -3.69 4.69
CA ILE A 168 2.59 -4.24 4.37
C ILE A 168 2.58 -5.76 4.54
N VAL A 169 3.57 -6.46 3.97
CA VAL A 169 3.68 -7.93 4.07
C VAL A 169 3.84 -8.37 5.52
N LEU A 170 4.69 -7.68 6.30
CA LEU A 170 4.91 -7.98 7.71
C LEU A 170 3.65 -7.74 8.56
N MET A 171 2.96 -6.63 8.35
CA MET A 171 1.70 -6.33 9.05
C MET A 171 0.61 -7.35 8.70
N ALA A 172 0.52 -7.75 7.43
CA ALA A 172 -0.43 -8.76 6.99
C ALA A 172 -0.16 -10.12 7.65
N ALA A 173 1.11 -10.52 7.74
CA ALA A 173 1.50 -11.72 8.44
C ALA A 173 1.15 -11.67 9.94
N LEU A 174 1.43 -10.54 10.61
CA LEU A 174 1.11 -10.34 12.03
C LEU A 174 -0.41 -10.35 12.31
N LEU A 175 -1.21 -9.72 11.45
CA LEU A 175 -2.67 -9.74 11.57
C LEU A 175 -3.22 -11.14 11.37
N LEU A 176 -2.73 -11.91 10.39
CA LEU A 176 -3.12 -13.31 10.21
C LEU A 176 -2.75 -14.17 11.44
N LEU A 177 -1.58 -13.96 12.02
CA LEU A 177 -1.16 -14.63 13.26
C LEU A 177 -2.05 -14.26 14.46
N THR A 178 -2.46 -12.99 14.54
CA THR A 178 -3.34 -12.50 15.62
C THR A 178 -4.74 -13.07 15.48
N VAL A 179 -5.31 -13.03 14.27
CA VAL A 179 -6.59 -13.67 13.95
C VAL A 179 -6.53 -15.16 14.25
N ARG A 180 -5.44 -15.84 13.88
CA ARG A 180 -5.22 -17.24 14.25
C ARG A 180 -5.26 -17.41 15.76
N ARG A 181 -4.47 -16.65 16.51
CA ARG A 181 -4.38 -16.76 17.97
C ARG A 181 -5.74 -16.59 18.63
N PHE A 182 -6.47 -15.52 18.28
CA PHE A 182 -7.82 -15.24 18.79
C PHE A 182 -8.78 -16.38 18.45
N LEU A 183 -8.76 -16.82 17.19
CA LEU A 183 -9.57 -17.95 16.77
C LEU A 183 -9.19 -19.23 17.50
N THR A 184 -7.94 -19.40 17.99
CA THR A 184 -7.45 -20.60 18.70
C THR A 184 -7.50 -20.58 20.23
N SER A 185 -7.68 -19.43 20.89
CA SER A 185 -7.59 -19.32 22.36
C SER A 185 -8.84 -19.75 23.13
N GLU A 186 -9.98 -19.91 22.47
CA GLU A 186 -11.24 -20.37 23.09
C GLU A 186 -11.44 -21.91 23.12
N GLN A 187 -10.36 -22.70 23.09
CA GLN A 187 -10.37 -24.15 23.33
C GLN A 187 -9.39 -24.48 24.44
#